data_AF-A0A358UBV8-F1
#
_entry.id   AF-A0A358UBV8-F1
#
_cell.length_a   1.000
_cell.length_b   1.000
_cell.length_c   1.000
_cell.angle_alpha   90.00
_cell.angle_beta   90.00
_cell.angle_gamma   90.00
#
_symmetry.space_group_name_H-M   'P 1'
#
loop_
_entity.id
_entity.type
_entity.pdbx_description
1 polymer ?
#
loop_
_entity_poly.entity_id
_entity_poly.type
_entity_poly.pdbx_seq_one_letter_code
_entity_poly.pdbx_strand_id
1 'polypeptide(L)' 'MGKGTLITIHLTHQDLASLVNASRVMVTNTLNRFKQEGLTTINKKNCIVLKT' A
#
# COMPACT_ATOMS: atom_id res chain seq x y z
N MET A 1 -4.87 -20.49 -8.38
CA MET A 1 -4.60 -19.11 -8.84
C MET A 1 -5.31 -18.14 -7.90
N GLY A 2 -4.62 -17.62 -6.88
CA GLY A 2 -5.21 -16.70 -5.90
C GLY A 2 -5.57 -15.38 -6.59
N LYS A 3 -6.86 -14.99 -6.52
CA LYS A 3 -7.36 -13.76 -7.13
C LYS A 3 -6.98 -12.59 -6.23
N GLY A 4 -5.81 -11.99 -6.48
CA GLY A 4 -5.48 -10.70 -5.88
C GLY A 4 -6.39 -9.61 -6.46
N THR A 5 -6.88 -8.70 -5.61
CA THR A 5 -7.73 -7.58 -6.04
C THR A 5 -6.86 -6.35 -6.23
N LEU A 6 -6.91 -5.77 -7.44
CA LEU A 6 -6.25 -4.51 -7.75
C LEU A 6 -7.10 -3.35 -7.21
N ILE A 7 -6.56 -2.58 -6.28
CA ILE A 7 -7.19 -1.35 -5.81
C ILE A 7 -6.46 -0.18 -6.48
N THR A 8 -7.13 0.41 -7.47
CA THR A 8 -6.63 1.60 -8.19
C THR A 8 -7.15 2.85 -7.49
N ILE A 9 -6.39 3.34 -6.51
CA ILE A 9 -6.72 4.56 -5.77
C ILE A 9 -5.55 5.53 -5.78
N HIS A 10 -5.86 6.78 -6.10
CA HIS A 10 -4.90 7.89 -6.11
C HIS A 10 -4.68 8.40 -4.69
N LEU A 11 -3.77 7.76 -3.96
CA LEU A 11 -3.37 8.17 -2.62
C LEU A 11 -1.88 8.47 -2.55
N THR A 12 -1.53 9.58 -1.92
CA THR A 12 -0.15 9.84 -1.51
C THR A 12 0.16 9.13 -0.18
N HIS A 13 1.45 9.06 0.18
CA HIS A 13 1.85 8.57 1.51
C HIS A 13 1.24 9.41 2.65
N GLN A 14 0.96 10.70 2.40
CA GLN A 14 0.32 11.58 3.37
C GLN A 14 -1.17 11.29 3.49
N ASP A 15 -1.86 11.06 2.37
CA ASP A 15 -3.28 10.67 2.39
C ASP A 15 -3.48 9.36 3.15
N LEU A 16 -2.62 8.36 2.90
CA LEU A 16 -2.65 7.11 3.67
C LEU A 16 -2.42 7.36 5.15
N ALA A 17 -1.45 8.19 5.51
CA ALA A 17 -1.15 8.55 6.90
C ALA A 17 -2.36 9.22 7.58
N SER A 18 -3.02 10.15 6.88
CA SER A 18 -4.23 10.81 7.36
C SER A 18 -5.43 9.86 7.46
N LEU A 19 -5.59 8.92 6.51
CA LEU A 19 -6.69 7.94 6.51
C LEU A 19 -6.59 6.94 7.66
N VAL A 20 -5.37 6.49 7.98
CA VAL A 20 -5.14 5.51 9.04
C VAL A 20 -4.71 6.14 10.37
N ASN A 21 -4.77 7.48 10.47
CA ASN A 21 -4.31 8.27 11.62
C ASN A 21 -2.90 7.85 12.11
N ALA A 22 -2.00 7.60 11.17
CA ALA A 22 -0.63 7.18 11.41
C ALA A 22 0.35 8.26 10.95
N SER A 23 1.62 8.14 11.36
CA SER A 23 2.66 9.01 10.83
C SER A 23 3.07 8.57 9.40
N ARG A 24 3.49 9.53 8.57
CA ARG A 24 4.03 9.27 7.22
C ARG A 24 5.17 8.24 7.23
N VAL A 25 6.00 8.25 8.28
CA VAL A 25 7.10 7.29 8.47
C VAL A 25 6.57 5.88 8.74
N MET A 26 5.56 5.75 9.60
CA MET A 26 4.92 4.47 9.87
C MET A 26 4.27 3.88 8.62
N VAL A 27 3.58 4.69 7.83
CA VAL A 27 3.01 4.28 6.53
C VAL A 27 4.10 3.79 5.58
N THR A 28 5.20 4.52 5.45
CA THR A 28 6.31 4.13 4.57
C THR A 28 6.94 2.81 5.01
N ASN A 29 7.16 2.61 6.32
CA ASN A 29 7.71 1.36 6.86
C ASN A 29 6.77 0.17 6.63
N THR A 30 5.46 0.35 6.87
CA THR A 30 4.46 -0.70 6.66
C THR A 30 4.34 -1.08 5.18
N LEU A 31 4.32 -0.09 4.27
CA LEU A 31 4.29 -0.32 2.83
C LEU A 31 5.55 -1.06 2.35
N ASN A 32 6.73 -0.67 2.85
CA ASN A 32 7.97 -1.38 2.55
C ASN A 32 7.93 -2.83 3.05
N ARG A 33 7.41 -3.07 4.24
CA ARG A 33 7.26 -4.42 4.80
C ARG A 33 6.29 -5.26 3.97
N PHE A 34 5.12 -4.74 3.60
CA PHE A 34 4.18 -5.46 2.73
C PHE A 34 4.73 -5.76 1.34
N LYS A 35 5.61 -4.91 0.82
CA LYS A 35 6.33 -5.18 -0.43
C LYS A 35 7.36 -6.30 -0.26
N GLN A 36 8.11 -6.31 0.85
CA GLN A 36 9.07 -7.37 1.16
C GLN A 36 8.39 -8.72 1.41
N GLU A 37 7.24 -8.73 2.09
CA GLU A 37 6.44 -9.92 2.35
C GLU A 37 5.68 -10.42 1.10
N GLY A 38 5.76 -9.70 -0.03
CA GLY A 38 5.08 -10.06 -1.28
C GLY A 38 3.55 -9.95 -1.22
N LEU A 39 3.03 -9.28 -0.18
CA LEU A 39 1.60 -9.07 0.05
C LEU A 39 1.05 -7.97 -0.84
N THR A 40 1.88 -6.96 -1.14
CA THR A 40 1.48 -5.85 -2.01
C THR A 40 2.55 -5.41 -2.99
N THR A 41 2.11 -5.05 -4.19
CA THR A 41 2.95 -4.36 -5.18
C THR A 41 2.44 -2.94 -5.34
N ILE A 42 3.26 -1.98 -4.96
CA ILE A 42 2.98 -0.55 -5.11
C ILE A 42 3.68 -0.07 -6.37
N ASN A 43 2.92 0.27 -7.40
CA ASN A 43 3.49 0.90 -8.58
C ASN A 43 3.60 2.41 -8.34
N LYS A 44 4.65 3.06 -8.90
CA LYS A 44 5.10 4.45 -8.60
C LYS A 44 4.02 5.55 -8.68
N LYS A 45 2.82 5.24 -9.17
CA LYS A 45 1.68 6.12 -9.27
C LYS A 45 0.38 5.36 -8.96
N ASN A 46 0.13 5.01 -7.70
CA ASN A 46 -1.26 4.91 -7.21
C ASN A 46 -1.97 3.54 -7.38
N CYS A 47 -1.27 2.41 -7.23
CA CYS A 47 -1.93 1.10 -7.23
C CYS A 47 -1.46 0.26 -6.06
N ILE A 48 -2.40 -0.20 -5.23
CA ILE A 48 -2.14 -1.19 -4.17
C ILE A 48 -2.76 -2.52 -4.65
N VAL A 49 -1.92 -3.51 -4.90
CA VAL A 49 -2.35 -4.89 -5.16
C VAL A 49 -2.39 -5.61 -3.82
N LEU A 50 -3.50 -6.20 -3.39
CA LEU A 50 -3.52 -7.10 -2.22
C LEU A 50 -3.58 -8.55 -2.72
N LYS A 51 -2.59 -9.37 -2.34
CA LYS A 51 -2.56 -10.81 -2.62
C LYS A 51 -3.14 -11.56 -1.41
N THR A 52 -4.24 -12.29 -1.61
CA THR A 52 -4.82 -13.21 -0.62
C THR A 52 -4.60 -14.66 -1.02
#